data_AF-A0A0L1JTP6-F1
#
_entry.id   AF-A0A0L1JTP6-F1
#
_cell.length_a   1.000
_cell.length_b   1.000
_cell.length_c   1.000
_cell.angle_alpha   90.00
_cell.angle_beta   90.00
_cell.angle_gamma   90.00
#
_symmetry.space_group_name_H-M   'P 1'
#
loop_
_entity.id
_entity.type
_entity.pdbx_description
1 polymer ?
#
loop_
_entity_poly.entity_id
_entity_poly.type
_entity_poly.pdbx_seq_one_letter_code
_entity_poly.pdbx_strand_id
1 'polypeptide(L)'
;MIPTLRVLMHMGSLQRLVPFFVLGLALAIWFWAWWMPLVVAFGVVMQFFVEYGMHRFLLHRKPPTEQSPFNALYRSHIGHHEFPADPEFFTGDDHWYPVRFGLKSIALQALVLWPFVGWQLALVIPSVAVFVGSVGAFAFYEYCHTLAHLNVPKGWFGRRVTQSHLRHHFNDHSATFHVSFGMGWIDRLFGTTYDRDTAKDRYNAETILSMGMDPEDLRLVTARKAYGIDKMPRARKA
;
A
#
# COMPACT_ATOMS: atom_id res chain seq x y z
N MET A 1 10.41 15.60 -6.57
CA MET A 1 8.98 15.87 -6.26
C MET A 1 8.11 15.86 -7.51
N ILE A 2 8.44 16.61 -8.57
CA ILE A 2 7.67 16.55 -9.85
C ILE A 2 7.59 15.12 -10.44
N PRO A 3 8.67 14.31 -10.48
CA PRO A 3 8.58 12.96 -11.04
C PRO A 3 7.68 12.02 -10.23
N THR A 4 7.70 12.15 -8.89
CA THR A 4 6.85 11.37 -7.98
C THR A 4 5.37 11.62 -8.29
N LEU A 5 4.97 12.89 -8.37
CA LEU A 5 3.58 13.25 -8.69
C LEU A 5 3.16 12.77 -10.08
N ARG A 6 4.08 12.79 -11.06
CA ARG A 6 3.81 12.24 -12.39
C ARG A 6 3.45 10.75 -12.33
N VAL A 7 4.22 9.95 -11.59
CA VAL A 7 3.90 8.52 -11.40
C VAL A 7 2.51 8.36 -10.76
N LEU A 8 2.23 9.11 -9.69
CA LEU A 8 0.92 9.05 -9.02
C LEU A 8 -0.25 9.40 -9.95
N MET A 9 -0.11 10.41 -10.80
CA MET A 9 -1.17 10.78 -11.76
C MET A 9 -1.46 9.68 -12.78
N HIS A 10 -0.51 8.79 -13.04
CA HIS A 10 -0.67 7.64 -13.93
C HIS A 10 -1.06 6.34 -13.20
N MET A 11 -1.19 6.36 -11.86
CA MET A 11 -1.67 5.20 -11.11
C MET A 11 -3.16 4.98 -11.37
N GLY A 12 -3.48 3.84 -11.99
CA GLY A 12 -4.86 3.50 -12.33
C GLY A 12 -5.79 3.43 -11.11
N SER A 13 -5.28 2.99 -9.95
CA SER A 13 -6.01 2.94 -8.68
C SER A 13 -6.47 4.34 -8.23
N LEU A 14 -5.55 5.31 -8.19
CA LEU A 14 -5.85 6.69 -7.80
C LEU A 14 -6.83 7.34 -8.78
N GLN A 15 -6.64 7.16 -10.09
CA GLN A 15 -7.57 7.69 -11.10
C GLN A 15 -9.01 7.22 -10.88
N ARG A 16 -9.20 5.94 -10.53
CA ARG A 16 -10.53 5.37 -10.25
C ARG A 16 -11.12 5.84 -8.93
N LEU A 17 -10.28 6.24 -7.96
CA LEU A 17 -10.73 6.77 -6.67
C LEU A 17 -11.10 8.26 -6.72
N VAL A 18 -10.60 9.05 -7.68
CA VAL A 18 -10.88 10.50 -7.78
C VAL A 18 -12.38 10.83 -7.77
N PRO A 19 -13.26 10.19 -8.57
CA PRO A 19 -14.68 10.50 -8.55
C PRO A 19 -15.32 10.26 -7.18
N PHE A 20 -14.89 9.21 -6.48
CA PHE A 20 -15.38 8.89 -5.14
C PHE A 20 -14.87 9.89 -4.11
N PHE A 21 -13.60 10.31 -4.20
CA PHE A 21 -13.06 11.37 -3.36
C PHE A 21 -13.85 12.67 -3.50
N VAL A 22 -14.15 13.09 -4.73
CA VAL A 22 -14.98 14.27 -5.00
C VAL A 22 -16.39 14.09 -4.45
N LEU A 23 -17.01 12.92 -4.61
CA LEU A 23 -18.31 12.60 -4.01
C LEU A 23 -18.25 12.69 -2.47
N GLY A 24 -17.21 12.14 -1.85
CA GLY A 24 -17.00 12.22 -0.39
C GLY A 24 -16.90 13.66 0.09
N LEU A 25 -16.16 14.52 -0.63
CA LEU A 25 -16.09 15.94 -0.32
C LEU A 25 -17.44 16.63 -0.47
N ALA A 26 -18.19 16.35 -1.54
CA ALA A 26 -19.52 16.90 -1.76
C ALA A 26 -20.48 16.48 -0.63
N LEU A 27 -20.45 15.22 -0.20
CA LEU A 27 -21.24 14.72 0.93
C LEU A 27 -20.84 15.41 2.25
N ALA A 28 -19.54 15.58 2.51
CA ALA A 28 -19.04 16.24 3.71
C ALA A 28 -19.48 17.71 3.79
N ILE A 29 -19.53 18.41 2.65
CA ILE A 29 -20.00 19.80 2.55
C ILE A 29 -21.52 19.87 2.68
N TRP A 30 -22.24 19.04 1.93
CA TRP A 30 -23.71 19.07 1.88
C TRP A 30 -24.35 18.68 3.22
N PHE A 31 -23.79 17.67 3.89
CA PHE A 31 -24.25 17.18 5.18
C PHE A 31 -23.34 17.66 6.33
N TRP A 32 -22.76 18.85 6.17
CA TRP A 32 -21.79 19.38 7.12
C TRP A 32 -22.29 19.35 8.57
N ALA A 33 -21.41 18.90 9.46
CA ALA A 33 -21.57 18.97 10.90
C ALA A 33 -20.21 19.26 11.53
N TRP A 34 -20.20 19.87 12.73
CA TRP A 34 -18.96 20.24 13.42
C TRP A 34 -18.06 19.03 13.75
N TRP A 35 -18.63 17.82 13.84
CA TRP A 35 -17.89 16.57 14.08
C TRP A 35 -17.37 15.91 12.79
N MET A 36 -17.70 16.43 11.60
CA MET A 36 -17.27 15.85 10.32
C MET A 36 -15.74 15.69 10.19
N PRO A 37 -14.90 16.62 10.69
CA PRO A 37 -13.45 16.43 10.72
C PRO A 37 -13.02 15.17 11.50
N LEU A 38 -13.74 14.77 12.55
CA LEU A 38 -13.45 13.54 13.30
C LEU A 38 -13.72 12.28 12.46
N VAL A 39 -14.74 12.32 11.61
CA VAL A 39 -15.05 11.22 10.67
C VAL A 39 -13.97 11.08 9.61
N VAL A 40 -13.49 12.21 9.07
CA VAL A 40 -12.34 12.21 8.14
C VAL A 40 -11.08 11.68 8.84
N ALA A 41 -10.79 12.16 10.05
CA ALA A 41 -9.64 11.70 10.84
C ALA A 41 -9.73 10.20 11.16
N PHE A 42 -10.91 9.69 11.50
CA PHE A 42 -11.15 8.26 11.68
C PHE A 42 -10.83 7.48 10.40
N GLY A 43 -11.31 7.93 9.25
CA GLY A 43 -11.01 7.33 7.95
C GLY A 43 -9.51 7.28 7.63
N VAL A 44 -8.79 8.36 7.94
CA VAL A 44 -7.32 8.43 7.81
C VAL A 44 -6.63 7.39 8.70
N VAL A 45 -6.99 7.35 9.99
CA VAL A 45 -6.39 6.41 10.94
C VAL A 45 -6.69 4.97 10.55
N MET A 46 -7.93 4.65 10.17
CA MET A 46 -8.29 3.31 9.71
C MET A 46 -7.51 2.90 8.46
N GLN A 47 -7.25 3.83 7.54
CA GLN A 47 -6.45 3.52 6.36
C GLN A 47 -5.01 3.14 6.70
N PHE A 48 -4.39 3.70 7.73
CA PHE A 48 -3.05 3.29 8.17
C PHE A 48 -3.03 1.85 8.73
N PHE A 49 -4.11 1.43 9.40
CA PHE A 49 -4.28 0.02 9.77
C PHE A 49 -4.54 -0.87 8.56
N VAL A 50 -5.29 -0.39 7.56
CA VAL A 50 -5.49 -1.11 6.28
C VAL A 50 -4.16 -1.26 5.53
N GLU A 51 -3.36 -0.20 5.44
CA GLU A 51 -2.02 -0.23 4.85
C GLU A 51 -1.17 -1.33 5.51
N TYR A 52 -1.03 -1.27 6.83
CA TYR A 52 -0.28 -2.27 7.59
C TYR A 52 -0.83 -3.69 7.40
N GLY A 53 -2.15 -3.86 7.53
CA GLY A 53 -2.80 -5.16 7.43
C GLY A 53 -2.68 -5.78 6.04
N MET A 54 -2.89 -4.99 4.98
CA MET A 54 -2.71 -5.45 3.61
C MET A 54 -1.24 -5.74 3.33
N HIS A 55 -0.32 -4.85 3.69
CA HIS A 55 1.09 -5.06 3.39
C HIS A 55 1.62 -6.33 4.07
N ARG A 56 1.32 -6.52 5.36
CA ARG A 56 1.76 -7.71 6.11
C ARG A 56 1.03 -8.99 5.71
N PHE A 57 -0.30 -8.99 5.71
CA PHE A 57 -1.09 -10.23 5.64
C PHE A 57 -1.64 -10.56 4.26
N LEU A 58 -1.68 -9.60 3.34
CA LEU A 58 -2.11 -9.84 1.95
C LEU A 58 -0.91 -9.88 1.00
N LEU A 59 -0.03 -8.89 1.09
CA LEU A 59 1.09 -8.72 0.15
C LEU A 59 2.33 -9.55 0.55
N HIS A 60 2.60 -9.69 1.85
CA HIS A 60 3.61 -10.60 2.41
C HIS A 60 3.05 -11.95 2.89
N ARG A 61 1.87 -12.35 2.40
CA ARG A 61 1.33 -13.68 2.69
C ARG A 61 2.23 -14.78 2.12
N LYS A 62 2.13 -15.99 2.67
CA LYS A 62 2.79 -17.17 2.09
C LYS A 62 2.44 -17.26 0.58
N PRO A 63 3.44 -17.31 -0.32
CA PRO A 63 3.17 -17.33 -1.75
C PRO A 63 2.29 -18.52 -2.15
N PRO A 64 1.18 -18.30 -2.89
CA PRO A 64 0.30 -19.37 -3.36
C PRO A 64 1.06 -20.44 -4.16
N THR A 65 0.59 -21.68 -4.08
CA THR A 65 1.13 -22.80 -4.86
C THR A 65 0.61 -22.78 -6.30
N GLU A 66 -0.65 -22.40 -6.49
CA GLU A 66 -1.26 -22.25 -7.81
C GLU A 66 -0.77 -20.99 -8.54
N GLN A 67 -0.48 -21.13 -9.84
CA GLN A 67 0.15 -20.05 -10.61
C GLN A 67 -0.73 -18.82 -10.78
N SER A 68 -2.04 -18.97 -10.97
CA SER A 68 -2.96 -17.82 -11.17
C SER A 68 -3.00 -16.88 -9.95
N PRO A 69 -3.31 -17.35 -8.73
CA PRO A 69 -3.26 -16.49 -7.54
C PRO A 69 -1.84 -16.05 -7.19
N PHE A 70 -0.80 -16.82 -7.57
CA PHE A 70 0.59 -16.38 -7.46
C PHE A 70 0.86 -15.20 -8.39
N ASN A 71 0.45 -15.25 -9.65
CA ASN A 71 0.61 -14.17 -10.63
C ASN A 71 -0.07 -12.88 -10.18
N ALA A 72 -1.23 -12.99 -9.53
CA ALA A 72 -1.91 -11.85 -8.91
C ALA A 72 -1.08 -11.26 -7.75
N LEU A 73 -0.54 -12.11 -6.87
CA LEU A 73 0.34 -11.67 -5.79
C LEU A 73 1.64 -11.06 -6.34
N TYR A 74 2.16 -11.63 -7.42
CA TYR A 74 3.36 -11.17 -8.11
C TYR A 74 3.20 -9.75 -8.60
N ARG A 75 2.12 -9.46 -9.33
CA ARG A 75 1.84 -8.10 -9.80
C ARG A 75 1.46 -7.15 -8.68
N SER A 76 0.80 -7.64 -7.63
CA SER A 76 0.46 -6.76 -6.51
C SER A 76 1.67 -6.37 -5.66
N HIS A 77 2.70 -7.24 -5.55
CA HIS A 77 3.81 -6.97 -4.62
C HIS A 77 5.13 -7.72 -4.87
N ILE A 78 5.15 -9.00 -5.28
CA ILE A 78 6.44 -9.72 -5.39
C ILE A 78 7.34 -9.07 -6.45
N GLY A 79 6.77 -8.72 -7.62
CA GLY A 79 7.51 -8.03 -8.67
C GLY A 79 8.04 -6.66 -8.23
N HIS A 80 7.37 -6.01 -7.26
CA HIS A 80 7.87 -4.78 -6.65
C HIS A 80 9.16 -5.00 -5.86
N HIS A 81 9.25 -6.09 -5.10
CA HIS A 81 10.48 -6.46 -4.39
C HIS A 81 11.61 -6.88 -5.35
N GLU A 82 11.27 -7.52 -6.47
CA GLU A 82 12.26 -7.91 -7.49
C GLU A 82 12.80 -6.71 -8.27
N PHE A 83 11.92 -5.74 -8.58
CA PHE A 83 12.23 -4.55 -9.38
C PHE A 83 11.83 -3.26 -8.64
N PRO A 84 12.43 -2.97 -7.48
CA PRO A 84 11.99 -1.89 -6.59
C PRO A 84 12.19 -0.49 -7.19
N ALA A 85 13.04 -0.35 -8.20
CA ALA A 85 13.26 0.92 -8.89
C ALA A 85 12.30 1.16 -10.07
N ASP A 86 11.50 0.16 -10.46
CA ASP A 86 10.63 0.23 -11.63
C ASP A 86 9.21 0.67 -11.23
N PRO A 87 8.75 1.86 -11.66
CA PRO A 87 7.42 2.37 -11.32
C PRO A 87 6.26 1.49 -11.82
N GLU A 88 6.50 0.63 -12.81
CA GLU A 88 5.48 -0.30 -13.31
C GLU A 88 4.97 -1.24 -12.20
N PHE A 89 5.81 -1.56 -11.22
CA PHE A 89 5.49 -2.49 -10.13
C PHE A 89 5.12 -1.79 -8.82
N PHE A 90 4.98 -0.45 -8.79
CA PHE A 90 4.65 0.23 -7.52
C PHE A 90 3.24 -0.07 -7.06
N THR A 91 2.34 -0.35 -8.01
CA THR A 91 0.95 -0.72 -7.74
C THR A 91 0.58 -1.97 -8.54
N GLY A 92 -0.34 -2.79 -8.03
CA GLY A 92 -0.85 -3.93 -8.78
C GLY A 92 -1.75 -3.56 -9.97
N ASP A 93 -1.96 -4.55 -10.85
CA ASP A 93 -2.81 -4.42 -12.06
C ASP A 93 -4.30 -4.26 -11.76
N ASP A 94 -4.74 -4.69 -10.58
CA ASP A 94 -6.13 -4.59 -10.18
C ASP A 94 -6.47 -3.19 -9.68
N HIS A 95 -6.52 -2.24 -10.61
CA HIS A 95 -6.78 -0.84 -10.34
C HIS A 95 -8.17 -0.58 -9.74
N TRP A 96 -9.11 -1.52 -9.84
CA TRP A 96 -10.45 -1.43 -9.26
C TRP A 96 -10.54 -2.04 -7.86
N TYR A 97 -9.48 -2.69 -7.37
CA TYR A 97 -9.46 -3.27 -6.03
C TYR A 97 -9.79 -2.25 -4.93
N PRO A 98 -9.16 -1.05 -4.87
CA PRO A 98 -9.43 -0.09 -3.79
C PRO A 98 -10.87 0.41 -3.78
N VAL A 99 -11.47 0.60 -4.97
CA VAL A 99 -12.89 0.99 -5.10
C VAL A 99 -13.80 -0.10 -4.54
N ARG A 100 -13.60 -1.36 -4.95
CA ARG A 100 -14.42 -2.49 -4.47
C ARG A 100 -14.24 -2.71 -2.96
N PHE A 101 -13.02 -2.56 -2.45
CA PHE A 101 -12.73 -2.62 -1.02
C PHE A 101 -13.44 -1.50 -0.26
N GLY A 102 -13.33 -0.26 -0.74
CA GLY A 102 -13.97 0.91 -0.14
C GLY A 102 -15.50 0.79 -0.09
N LEU A 103 -16.13 0.39 -1.20
CA LEU A 103 -17.58 0.20 -1.27
C LEU A 103 -18.06 -0.90 -0.31
N LYS A 104 -17.36 -2.03 -0.21
CA LYS A 104 -17.68 -3.09 0.77
C LYS A 104 -17.53 -2.59 2.20
N SER A 105 -16.47 -1.82 2.49
CA SER A 105 -16.26 -1.20 3.80
C SER A 105 -17.40 -0.24 4.16
N ILE A 106 -17.82 0.61 3.23
CA ILE A 106 -18.96 1.53 3.42
C ILE A 106 -20.24 0.74 3.69
N ALA A 107 -20.55 -0.28 2.88
CA ALA A 107 -21.75 -1.09 3.06
C ALA A 107 -21.78 -1.77 4.44
N LEU A 108 -20.65 -2.33 4.89
CA LEU A 108 -20.54 -2.94 6.21
C LEU A 108 -20.73 -1.93 7.33
N GLN A 109 -20.06 -0.77 7.26
CA GLN A 109 -20.21 0.28 8.27
C GLN A 109 -21.64 0.83 8.29
N ALA A 110 -22.27 1.04 7.13
CA ALA A 110 -23.66 1.46 7.04
C ALA A 110 -24.61 0.44 7.67
N LEU A 111 -24.39 -0.85 7.44
CA LEU A 111 -25.16 -1.93 8.05
C LEU A 111 -25.03 -1.96 9.59
N VAL A 112 -23.89 -1.56 10.13
CA VAL A 112 -23.69 -1.46 11.57
C VAL A 112 -24.32 -0.18 12.12
N LEU A 113 -24.22 0.95 11.41
CA LEU A 113 -24.63 2.27 11.91
C LEU A 113 -26.13 2.55 11.78
N TRP A 114 -26.82 2.00 10.77
CA TRP A 114 -28.22 2.37 10.47
C TRP A 114 -29.22 2.22 11.63
N PRO A 115 -29.12 1.24 12.56
CA PRO A 115 -30.05 1.15 13.69
C PRO A 115 -29.89 2.29 14.69
N PHE A 116 -28.73 2.97 14.70
CA PHE A 116 -28.38 3.97 15.70
C PHE A 116 -28.55 5.41 15.20
N VAL A 117 -28.32 5.64 13.91
CA VAL A 117 -28.28 7.00 13.33
C VAL A 117 -29.23 7.19 12.15
N GLY A 118 -29.99 6.15 11.77
CA GLY A 118 -30.85 6.14 10.59
C GLY A 118 -30.08 6.04 9.27
N TRP A 119 -30.80 5.74 8.18
CA TRP A 119 -30.20 5.43 6.88
C TRP A 119 -29.35 6.56 6.29
N GLN A 120 -29.79 7.82 6.43
CA GLN A 120 -29.06 8.95 5.86
C GLN A 120 -27.67 9.08 6.46
N LEU A 121 -27.56 9.16 7.79
CA LEU A 121 -26.25 9.28 8.44
C LEU A 121 -25.42 8.00 8.34
N ALA A 122 -26.07 6.84 8.36
CA ALA A 122 -25.38 5.56 8.20
C ALA A 122 -24.75 5.40 6.81
N LEU A 123 -25.21 6.11 5.79
CA LEU A 123 -24.54 6.16 4.48
C LEU A 123 -23.51 7.30 4.41
N VAL A 124 -23.86 8.49 4.90
CA VAL A 124 -23.00 9.68 4.80
C VAL A 124 -21.71 9.51 5.60
N ILE A 125 -21.80 9.10 6.87
CA ILE A 125 -20.63 8.97 7.77
C ILE A 125 -19.56 8.06 7.17
N PRO A 126 -19.83 6.78 6.84
CA PRO A 126 -18.80 5.91 6.29
C PRO A 126 -18.37 6.33 4.89
N SER A 127 -19.24 6.92 4.07
CA SER A 127 -18.85 7.45 2.75
C SER A 127 -17.83 8.57 2.90
N VAL A 128 -18.02 9.51 3.82
CA VAL A 128 -17.04 10.58 4.08
C VAL A 128 -15.76 10.01 4.69
N ALA A 129 -15.86 9.11 5.67
CA ALA A 129 -14.69 8.47 6.28
C ALA A 129 -13.83 7.77 5.23
N VAL A 130 -14.43 6.92 4.40
CA VAL A 130 -13.70 6.13 3.41
C VAL A 130 -13.27 6.99 2.24
N PHE A 131 -14.18 7.72 1.60
CA PHE A 131 -13.87 8.43 0.36
C PHE A 131 -13.03 9.69 0.56
N VAL A 132 -13.07 10.34 1.73
CA VAL A 132 -12.20 11.49 2.00
C VAL A 132 -11.01 11.06 2.84
N GLY A 133 -11.28 10.51 4.02
CA GLY A 133 -10.25 10.14 4.98
C GLY A 133 -9.34 9.02 4.45
N SER A 134 -9.92 7.85 4.16
CA SER A 134 -9.13 6.69 3.75
C SER A 134 -8.49 6.86 2.37
N VAL A 135 -9.21 7.40 1.38
CA VAL A 135 -8.61 7.68 0.06
C VAL A 135 -7.49 8.72 0.15
N GLY A 136 -7.65 9.78 0.96
CA GLY A 136 -6.60 10.77 1.17
C GLY A 136 -5.34 10.16 1.80
N ALA A 137 -5.52 9.33 2.82
CA ALA A 137 -4.42 8.60 3.45
C ALA A 137 -3.78 7.57 2.51
N PHE A 138 -4.56 6.90 1.66
CA PHE A 138 -4.05 5.98 0.65
C PHE A 138 -3.22 6.71 -0.42
N ALA A 139 -3.66 7.88 -0.89
CA ALA A 139 -2.87 8.71 -1.80
C ALA A 139 -1.56 9.18 -1.14
N PHE A 140 -1.57 9.49 0.16
CA PHE A 140 -0.37 9.83 0.91
C PHE A 140 0.59 8.63 1.06
N TYR A 141 0.06 7.43 1.30
CA TYR A 141 0.81 6.18 1.26
C TYR A 141 1.51 6.00 -0.10
N GLU A 142 0.76 6.06 -1.20
CA GLU A 142 1.30 5.90 -2.55
C GLU A 142 2.38 6.95 -2.86
N TYR A 143 2.19 8.18 -2.39
CA TYR A 143 3.20 9.22 -2.49
C TYR A 143 4.49 8.86 -1.74
N CYS A 144 4.38 8.41 -0.48
CA CYS A 144 5.53 7.99 0.33
C CYS A 144 6.25 6.81 -0.32
N HIS A 145 5.50 5.78 -0.71
CA HIS A 145 5.99 4.57 -1.36
C HIS A 145 6.74 4.88 -2.66
N THR A 146 6.11 5.64 -3.56
CA THR A 146 6.73 6.09 -4.82
C THR A 146 7.97 6.93 -4.55
N LEU A 147 7.89 7.90 -3.63
CA LEU A 147 9.03 8.76 -3.29
C LEU A 147 10.19 7.95 -2.74
N ALA A 148 9.93 6.88 -1.97
CA ALA A 148 10.96 6.05 -1.37
C ALA A 148 11.92 5.48 -2.42
N HIS A 149 11.36 5.01 -3.54
CA HIS A 149 12.05 4.25 -4.57
C HIS A 149 12.62 5.09 -5.71
N LEU A 150 11.95 6.18 -6.10
CA LEU A 150 12.42 7.00 -7.21
C LEU A 150 13.79 7.63 -6.92
N ASN A 151 14.72 7.53 -7.87
CA ASN A 151 16.00 8.22 -7.80
C ASN A 151 15.87 9.71 -8.17
N VAL A 152 15.29 10.49 -7.26
CA VAL A 152 15.12 11.94 -7.37
C VAL A 152 15.82 12.64 -6.20
N PRO A 153 16.15 13.94 -6.32
CA PRO A 153 16.59 14.72 -5.17
C PRO A 153 15.57 14.67 -4.03
N LYS A 154 16.01 14.27 -2.84
CA LYS A 154 15.16 14.13 -1.65
C LYS A 154 15.63 15.06 -0.54
N GLY A 155 14.69 15.83 0.01
CA GLY A 155 14.88 16.54 1.27
C GLY A 155 14.83 15.59 2.48
N TRP A 156 14.78 16.15 3.68
CA TRP A 156 14.73 15.37 4.92
C TRP A 156 13.60 14.34 4.93
N PHE A 157 12.38 14.76 4.60
CA PHE A 157 11.20 13.90 4.55
C PHE A 157 11.42 12.67 3.65
N GLY A 158 11.77 12.91 2.37
CA GLY A 158 11.97 11.84 1.41
C GLY A 158 13.11 10.90 1.80
N ARG A 159 14.20 11.44 2.38
CA ARG A 159 15.30 10.60 2.88
C ARG A 159 14.85 9.68 4.02
N ARG A 160 14.03 10.16 4.94
CA ARG A 160 13.50 9.33 6.05
C ARG A 160 12.58 8.23 5.54
N VAL A 161 11.67 8.56 4.62
CA VAL A 161 10.78 7.58 4.00
C VAL A 161 11.59 6.53 3.23
N THR A 162 12.54 6.96 2.38
CA THR A 162 13.45 6.04 1.67
C THR A 162 14.22 5.15 2.63
N GLN A 163 14.84 5.70 3.69
CA GLN A 163 15.62 4.91 4.63
C GLN A 163 14.79 3.84 5.34
N SER A 164 13.55 4.16 5.74
CA SER A 164 12.67 3.21 6.40
C SER A 164 12.23 2.10 5.44
N HIS A 165 11.69 2.48 4.28
CA HIS A 165 11.12 1.53 3.32
C HIS A 165 12.18 0.69 2.63
N LEU A 166 13.35 1.25 2.30
CA LEU A 166 14.42 0.47 1.67
C LEU A 166 15.06 -0.56 2.61
N ARG A 167 14.96 -0.39 3.94
CA ARG A 167 15.36 -1.46 4.89
C ARG A 167 14.42 -2.66 4.78
N HIS A 168 13.13 -2.42 4.59
CA HIS A 168 12.18 -3.49 4.33
C HIS A 168 12.53 -4.25 3.04
N HIS A 169 12.84 -3.53 1.96
CA HIS A 169 13.21 -4.15 0.68
C HIS A 169 14.56 -4.89 0.68
N PHE A 170 15.58 -4.32 1.31
CA PHE A 170 16.96 -4.77 1.13
C PHE A 170 17.63 -5.34 2.38
N ASN A 171 16.98 -5.31 3.54
CA ASN A 171 17.56 -5.83 4.78
C ASN A 171 16.66 -6.89 5.42
N ASP A 172 15.36 -6.62 5.56
CA ASP A 172 14.41 -7.55 6.16
C ASP A 172 12.99 -7.30 5.65
N HIS A 173 12.55 -8.11 4.69
CA HIS A 173 11.20 -8.05 4.12
C HIS A 173 10.10 -8.56 5.08
N SER A 174 10.46 -8.97 6.30
CA SER A 174 9.54 -9.40 7.36
C SER A 174 9.31 -8.35 8.45
N ALA A 175 9.89 -7.15 8.30
CA ALA A 175 9.76 -6.03 9.22
C ALA A 175 9.39 -4.72 8.49
N THR A 176 8.91 -3.72 9.25
CA THR A 176 8.58 -2.37 8.78
C THR A 176 7.59 -2.38 7.61
N PHE A 177 6.37 -2.84 7.89
CA PHE A 177 5.30 -2.90 6.90
C PHE A 177 4.66 -1.52 6.69
N HIS A 178 4.77 -0.58 7.63
CA HIS A 178 4.24 0.76 7.40
C HIS A 178 5.20 1.58 6.53
N VAL A 179 4.67 2.18 5.47
CA VAL A 179 5.41 3.03 4.51
C VAL A 179 5.08 4.50 4.69
N SER A 180 3.83 4.85 5.01
CA SER A 180 3.45 6.25 5.24
C SER A 180 4.26 6.88 6.36
N PHE A 181 4.81 8.06 6.07
CA PHE A 181 5.67 8.76 7.02
C PHE A 181 4.94 9.07 8.33
N GLY A 182 5.62 8.83 9.45
CA GLY A 182 5.10 9.11 10.80
C GLY A 182 4.26 8.01 11.42
N MET A 183 3.97 6.93 10.69
CA MET A 183 3.03 5.88 11.14
C MET A 183 3.70 4.56 11.56
N GLY A 184 5.04 4.52 11.61
CA GLY A 184 5.79 3.35 12.10
C GLY A 184 5.55 2.98 13.57
N TRP A 185 4.73 3.74 14.31
CA TRP A 185 4.24 3.32 15.62
C TRP A 185 3.29 2.11 15.52
N ILE A 186 2.63 1.90 14.37
CA ILE A 186 1.80 0.71 14.12
C ILE A 186 2.69 -0.53 14.05
N ASP A 187 3.84 -0.46 13.37
CA ASP A 187 4.82 -1.57 13.38
C ASP A 187 5.31 -1.86 14.80
N ARG A 188 5.50 -0.83 15.64
CA ARG A 188 5.85 -1.01 17.06
C ARG A 188 4.74 -1.70 17.84
N LEU A 189 3.50 -1.26 17.66
CA LEU A 189 2.32 -1.83 18.31
C LEU A 189 2.21 -3.34 18.03
N PHE A 190 2.54 -3.77 16.81
CA PHE A 190 2.44 -5.17 16.40
C PHE A 190 3.78 -5.92 16.40
N GLY A 191 4.84 -5.35 16.97
CA GLY A 191 6.14 -6.02 17.13
C GLY A 191 6.87 -6.33 15.81
N THR A 192 6.72 -5.49 14.79
CA THR A 192 7.31 -5.65 13.46
C THR A 192 8.28 -4.52 13.09
N THR A 193 8.76 -3.78 14.08
CA THR A 193 9.78 -2.74 13.85
C THR A 193 11.10 -3.36 13.40
N TYR A 194 11.80 -2.69 12.49
CA TYR A 194 13.16 -3.09 12.10
C TYR A 194 14.10 -3.16 13.31
N ASP A 195 14.73 -4.31 13.49
CA ASP A 195 15.85 -4.51 14.39
C ASP A 195 17.08 -4.97 13.58
N ARG A 196 18.25 -4.41 13.90
CA ARG A 196 19.45 -4.62 13.07
C ARG A 196 19.97 -6.04 13.18
N ASP A 197 19.97 -6.61 14.38
CA ASP A 197 20.56 -7.93 14.60
C ASP A 197 19.62 -9.02 14.10
N THR A 198 18.32 -8.90 14.37
CA THR A 198 17.29 -9.74 13.75
C THR A 198 17.34 -9.70 12.22
N ALA A 199 17.52 -8.51 11.63
CA ALA A 199 17.63 -8.38 10.18
C ALA A 199 18.88 -9.07 9.62
N LYS A 200 20.03 -9.00 10.30
CA LYS A 200 21.24 -9.72 9.88
C LYS A 200 21.02 -11.23 9.91
N ASP A 201 20.34 -11.75 10.92
CA ASP A 201 20.09 -13.18 11.08
C ASP A 201 19.14 -13.72 9.99
N ARG A 202 18.20 -12.89 9.51
CA ARG A 202 17.23 -13.25 8.47
C ARG A 202 17.70 -12.92 7.05
N TYR A 203 18.70 -12.05 6.90
CA TYR A 203 19.14 -11.55 5.61
C TYR A 203 19.75 -12.67 4.75
N ASN A 204 19.29 -12.76 3.51
CA ASN A 204 19.88 -13.61 2.49
C ASN A 204 20.01 -12.81 1.19
N ALA A 205 21.25 -12.59 0.74
CA ALA A 205 21.53 -11.79 -0.46
C ALA A 205 20.95 -12.39 -1.76
N GLU A 206 20.76 -13.71 -1.82
CA GLU A 206 20.21 -14.41 -2.99
C GLU A 206 18.69 -14.26 -3.07
N THR A 207 18.00 -14.23 -1.93
CA THR A 207 16.53 -14.32 -1.88
C THR A 207 15.84 -13.06 -1.36
N ILE A 208 16.57 -12.04 -0.90
CA ILE A 208 16.00 -10.81 -0.32
C ILE A 208 15.02 -10.12 -1.26
N LEU A 209 15.35 -10.03 -2.56
CA LEU A 209 14.50 -9.39 -3.58
C LEU A 209 13.30 -10.24 -4.01
N SER A 210 13.34 -11.54 -3.75
CA SER A 210 12.26 -12.50 -4.05
C SER A 210 11.48 -12.87 -2.78
N MET A 211 11.57 -12.04 -1.74
CA MET A 211 10.91 -12.23 -0.44
C MET A 211 11.16 -13.62 0.17
N GLY A 212 12.39 -14.11 0.07
CA GLY A 212 12.82 -15.40 0.62
C GLY A 212 12.63 -16.60 -0.31
N MET A 213 12.08 -16.40 -1.51
CA MET A 213 11.97 -17.46 -2.52
C MET A 213 13.28 -17.62 -3.29
N ASP A 214 13.58 -18.84 -3.76
CA ASP A 214 14.64 -19.05 -4.74
C ASP A 214 14.33 -18.22 -6.00
N PRO A 215 15.22 -17.33 -6.50
CA PRO A 215 15.00 -16.57 -7.72
C PRO A 215 14.67 -17.41 -8.96
N GLU A 216 15.03 -18.69 -8.97
CA GLU A 216 14.72 -19.66 -10.03
C GLU A 216 13.49 -20.53 -9.73
N ASP A 217 12.73 -20.23 -8.66
CA ASP A 217 11.43 -20.88 -8.40
C ASP A 217 10.55 -20.76 -9.66
N LEU A 218 10.05 -21.90 -10.15
CA LEU A 218 9.28 -21.98 -11.39
C LEU A 218 8.08 -21.01 -11.40
N ARG A 219 7.51 -20.68 -10.24
CA ARG A 219 6.42 -19.72 -10.14
C ARG A 219 6.87 -18.30 -10.46
N LEU A 220 8.05 -17.89 -9.98
CA LEU A 220 8.65 -16.59 -10.29
C LEU A 220 9.03 -16.53 -11.77
N VAL A 221 9.71 -17.55 -12.28
CA VAL A 221 10.10 -17.63 -13.70
C VAL A 221 8.87 -17.56 -14.60
N THR A 222 7.81 -18.30 -14.26
CA THR A 222 6.55 -18.29 -15.01
C THR A 222 5.84 -16.95 -14.92
N ALA A 223 5.81 -16.31 -13.75
CA ALA A 223 5.23 -14.98 -13.58
C ALA A 223 6.00 -13.93 -14.40
N ARG A 224 7.34 -13.89 -14.30
CA ARG A 224 8.20 -13.00 -15.10
C ARG A 224 7.92 -13.17 -16.59
N LYS A 225 7.89 -14.41 -17.09
CA LYS A 225 7.58 -14.71 -18.49
C LYS A 225 6.18 -14.26 -18.88
N ALA A 226 5.17 -14.46 -18.03
CA ALA A 226 3.80 -14.04 -18.29
C ALA A 226 3.67 -12.51 -18.46
N TYR A 227 4.56 -11.75 -17.81
CA TYR A 227 4.59 -10.28 -17.88
C TYR A 227 5.71 -9.74 -18.78
N GLY A 228 6.34 -10.59 -19.61
CA GLY A 228 7.37 -10.16 -20.56
C GLY A 228 8.67 -9.64 -19.91
N ILE A 229 8.93 -10.01 -18.66
CA ILE A 229 10.13 -9.61 -17.93
C ILE A 229 11.28 -10.55 -18.31
N ASP A 230 12.28 -10.01 -19.00
CA ASP A 230 13.48 -10.71 -19.46
C ASP A 230 14.70 -10.51 -18.54
N LYS A 231 14.63 -9.52 -17.65
CA LYS A 231 15.70 -9.17 -16.72
C LYS A 231 15.62 -10.02 -15.44
N MET A 232 16.77 -10.48 -14.97
CA MET A 232 16.88 -11.07 -13.64
C MET A 232 16.89 -9.98 -12.55
N PRO A 233 16.23 -10.20 -11.41
CA PRO A 233 16.41 -9.37 -10.23
C PRO A 233 17.88 -9.44 -9.84
N ARG A 234 18.57 -8.30 -9.82
CA ARG A 234 19.97 -8.24 -9.36
C ARG A 234 20.03 -7.34 -8.16
N ALA A 235 20.58 -7.86 -7.06
CA ALA A 235 21.06 -7.00 -5.99
C ALA A 235 22.02 -5.97 -6.62
N ARG A 236 21.80 -4.69 -6.34
CA ARG A 236 22.69 -3.62 -6.81
C ARG A 236 24.09 -3.99 -6.35
N LYS A 237 25.01 -4.26 -7.30
CA LYS A 237 26.43 -4.44 -6.96
C LYS A 237 26.86 -3.19 -6.20
N ALA A 238 27.33 -3.41 -4.97
CA ALA A 238 27.85 -2.36 -4.09
C ALA A 238 28.98 -1.58 -4.78
#